data_AF-K1TN72-F1
#
_entry.id   AF-K1TN72-F1
#
_cell.length_a   1.000
_cell.length_b   1.000
_cell.length_c   1.000
_cell.angle_alpha   90.00
_cell.angle_beta   90.00
_cell.angle_gamma   90.00
#
_symmetry.space_group_name_H-M   'P 1'
#
loop_
_entity.id
_entity.type
_entity.pdbx_description
1 polymer ?
#
loop_
_entity_poly.entity_id
_entity_poly.type
_entity_poly.pdbx_seq_one_letter_code
_entity_poly.pdbx_strand_id
1 'polypeptide(L)'
;MYTLFATEQVAMIQAGSWCESALKEINPDLNIGIIPMSINNNEDENFIAGDAADGFSIAENENTELSKELVAYWALSDTGVNIFKEYQMIPAMSNCKYDASELGQILEEADQYFKNGEYFGWYWYAFPDLTADLQFGAIMQSYISGSIDKQEMLNQFDLKIAELEAKSQQ
;
A
#
# COMPACT_ATOMS: atom_id res chain seq x y z
N MET A 1 -15.33 6.47 -8.87
CA MET A 1 -15.52 5.93 -7.51
C MET A 1 -15.46 7.04 -6.46
N TYR A 2 -14.39 7.83 -6.40
CA TYR A 2 -14.22 8.90 -5.40
C TYR A 2 -15.36 9.92 -5.36
N THR A 3 -15.83 10.40 -6.53
CA THR A 3 -16.99 11.30 -6.57
C THR A 3 -18.23 10.69 -5.95
N LEU A 4 -18.51 9.41 -6.18
CA LEU A 4 -19.69 8.74 -5.58
C LEU A 4 -19.56 8.66 -4.06
N PHE A 5 -18.36 8.36 -3.54
CA PHE A 5 -18.13 8.28 -2.09
C PHE A 5 -18.18 9.66 -1.44
N ALA A 6 -17.47 10.65 -2.01
CA ALA A 6 -17.45 12.01 -1.47
C ALA A 6 -18.81 12.74 -1.54
N THR A 7 -19.66 12.35 -2.49
CA THR A 7 -21.06 12.81 -2.57
C THR A 7 -22.05 11.88 -1.87
N GLU A 8 -21.55 10.96 -1.04
CA GLU A 8 -22.33 10.06 -0.18
C GLU A 8 -23.31 9.14 -0.92
N GLN A 9 -23.09 8.91 -2.21
CA GLN A 9 -23.87 7.98 -3.03
C GLN A 9 -23.45 6.52 -2.84
N VAL A 10 -22.22 6.28 -2.35
CA VAL A 10 -21.76 4.96 -1.90
C VAL A 10 -21.19 5.07 -0.49
N ALA A 11 -21.42 4.04 0.32
CA ALA A 11 -21.04 4.05 1.74
C ALA A 11 -19.58 3.65 2.00
N MET A 12 -18.95 2.91 1.08
CA MET A 12 -17.59 2.36 1.25
C MET A 12 -16.86 2.29 -0.09
N ILE A 13 -15.54 2.47 -0.07
CA ILE A 13 -14.64 2.26 -1.21
C ILE A 13 -13.41 1.48 -0.75
N GLN A 14 -12.84 0.66 -1.64
CA GLN A 14 -11.51 0.10 -1.43
C GLN A 14 -10.47 1.10 -1.97
N ALA A 15 -9.68 1.69 -1.08
CA ALA A 15 -8.62 2.64 -1.41
C ALA A 15 -7.54 2.65 -0.32
N GLY A 16 -6.39 3.25 -0.61
CA GLY A 16 -5.37 3.58 0.38
C GLY A 16 -5.49 5.02 0.89
N SER A 17 -4.64 5.39 1.85
CA SER A 17 -4.61 6.72 2.47
C SER A 17 -4.45 7.87 1.47
N TRP A 18 -3.78 7.63 0.34
CA TRP A 18 -3.58 8.61 -0.74
C TRP A 18 -4.88 9.14 -1.37
N CYS A 19 -6.04 8.55 -1.07
CA CYS A 19 -7.32 9.06 -1.56
C CYS A 19 -7.86 10.26 -0.78
N GLU A 20 -7.42 10.49 0.46
CA GLU A 20 -8.07 11.46 1.37
C GLU A 20 -8.09 12.88 0.79
N SER A 21 -6.97 13.35 0.26
CA SER A 21 -6.84 14.69 -0.33
C SER A 21 -7.83 14.91 -1.49
N ALA A 22 -7.93 13.94 -2.40
CA ALA A 22 -8.86 14.00 -3.53
C ALA A 22 -10.34 13.92 -3.08
N LEU A 23 -10.64 13.20 -1.99
CA LEU A 23 -11.98 13.15 -1.42
C LEU A 23 -12.36 14.48 -0.76
N LYS A 24 -11.44 15.06 0.01
CA LYS A 24 -11.61 16.35 0.70
C LYS A 24 -11.70 17.53 -0.26
N GLU A 25 -11.09 17.44 -1.44
CA GLU A 25 -11.28 18.44 -2.51
C GLU A 25 -12.75 18.49 -2.98
N ILE A 26 -13.44 17.35 -3.01
CA ILE A 26 -14.85 17.25 -3.42
C ILE A 26 -15.78 17.60 -2.26
N ASN A 27 -15.49 17.11 -1.06
CA ASN A 27 -16.27 17.34 0.15
C ASN A 27 -15.34 17.57 1.35
N PRO A 28 -15.02 18.84 1.69
CA PRO A 28 -14.11 19.17 2.80
C PRO A 28 -14.57 18.67 4.16
N ASP A 29 -15.89 18.59 4.36
CA ASP A 29 -16.54 18.20 5.61
C ASP A 29 -16.74 16.67 5.73
N LEU A 30 -16.32 15.90 4.72
CA LEU A 30 -16.49 14.45 4.69
C LEU A 30 -15.83 13.81 5.91
N ASN A 31 -16.60 13.08 6.71
CA ASN A 31 -16.08 12.30 7.82
C ASN A 31 -15.72 10.89 7.34
N ILE A 32 -14.45 10.52 7.43
CA ILE A 32 -13.92 9.29 6.83
C ILE A 32 -13.16 8.51 7.91
N GLY A 33 -13.31 7.19 7.86
CA GLY A 33 -12.49 6.27 8.64
C GLY A 33 -12.16 5.04 7.80
N ILE A 34 -11.47 4.09 8.41
CA ILE A 34 -11.09 2.82 7.77
C ILE A 34 -11.70 1.63 8.48
N ILE A 35 -11.90 0.55 7.72
CA ILE A 35 -12.19 -0.76 8.26
C ILE A 35 -11.24 -1.78 7.62
N PRO A 36 -10.68 -2.73 8.39
CA PRO A 36 -9.92 -3.84 7.83
C PRO A 36 -10.78 -4.66 6.88
N MET A 37 -10.14 -5.22 5.85
CA MET A 37 -10.84 -6.14 4.95
C MET A 37 -11.01 -7.48 5.65
N SER A 38 -12.24 -7.85 5.99
CA SER A 38 -12.55 -9.14 6.58
C SER A 38 -12.32 -10.26 5.55
N ILE A 39 -11.19 -10.96 5.66
CA ILE A 39 -10.84 -12.10 4.81
C ILE A 39 -11.37 -13.43 5.36
N ASN A 40 -11.76 -13.46 6.64
CA ASN A 40 -12.35 -14.61 7.31
C ASN A 40 -13.19 -14.17 8.52
N ASN A 41 -13.65 -15.13 9.34
CA ASN A 41 -14.50 -14.88 10.52
C ASN A 41 -13.70 -14.80 11.83
N ASN A 42 -12.38 -14.68 11.79
CA ASN A 42 -11.52 -14.50 12.96
C ASN A 42 -11.28 -13.00 13.21
N GLU A 43 -11.76 -12.49 14.33
CA GLU A 43 -11.62 -11.08 14.69
C GLU A 43 -10.17 -10.67 14.97
N ASP A 44 -9.33 -11.62 15.42
CA ASP A 44 -7.91 -11.43 15.69
C ASP A 44 -7.07 -11.27 14.39
N GLU A 45 -7.68 -11.49 13.22
CA GLU A 45 -7.04 -11.39 11.90
C GLU A 45 -7.53 -10.18 11.09
N ASN A 46 -8.17 -9.21 11.74
CA ASN A 46 -8.63 -7.95 11.14
C ASN A 46 -7.46 -6.97 10.94
N PHE A 47 -6.61 -7.26 9.96
CA PHE A 47 -5.42 -6.45 9.68
C PHE A 47 -5.62 -5.53 8.48
N ILE A 48 -4.95 -4.37 8.51
CA ILE A 48 -4.85 -3.50 7.35
C ILE A 48 -3.70 -3.93 6.44
N ALA A 49 -3.82 -3.67 5.14
CA ALA A 49 -2.70 -3.80 4.22
C ALA A 49 -1.87 -2.50 4.24
N GLY A 50 -0.58 -2.58 4.51
CA GLY A 50 0.30 -1.43 4.51
C GLY A 50 1.77 -1.78 4.77
N ASP A 51 2.66 -1.06 4.10
CA ASP A 51 4.11 -1.10 4.33
C ASP A 51 4.73 0.27 4.03
N ALA A 52 6.07 0.35 4.12
CA ALA A 52 6.81 1.51 3.66
C ALA A 52 6.82 1.54 2.12
N ALA A 53 6.06 2.48 1.55
CA ALA A 53 5.84 2.56 0.11
C ALA A 53 7.10 2.86 -0.70
N ASP A 54 7.95 3.77 -0.24
CA ASP A 54 9.09 4.29 -0.99
C ASP A 54 10.37 4.30 -0.17
N GLY A 55 11.49 3.98 -0.83
CA GLY A 55 12.82 4.02 -0.25
C GLY A 55 13.88 4.35 -1.30
N PHE A 56 15.00 4.90 -0.86
CA PHE A 56 16.13 5.21 -1.72
C PHE A 56 17.14 4.06 -1.71
N SER A 57 17.51 3.59 -2.90
CA SER A 57 18.68 2.73 -3.11
C SER A 57 19.78 3.53 -3.80
N ILE A 58 21.02 3.40 -3.32
CA ILE A 58 22.18 4.06 -3.92
C ILE A 58 23.00 3.00 -4.65
N ALA A 59 23.03 3.09 -5.98
CA ALA A 59 23.98 2.33 -6.79
C ALA A 59 25.36 3.01 -6.77
N GLU A 60 26.42 2.21 -6.67
CA GLU A 60 27.78 2.74 -6.72
C GLU A 60 28.07 3.38 -8.08
N ASN A 61 28.49 4.64 -8.04
CA ASN A 61 28.93 5.44 -9.18
C ASN A 61 29.92 6.54 -8.74
N GLU A 62 30.37 7.38 -9.67
CA GLU A 62 31.33 8.47 -9.41
C GLU A 62 30.84 9.53 -8.38
N ASN A 63 29.53 9.62 -8.14
CA ASN A 63 28.88 10.52 -7.20
C ASN A 63 28.25 9.79 -5.98
N THR A 64 28.75 8.61 -5.63
CA THR A 64 28.20 7.79 -4.53
C THR A 64 28.13 8.57 -3.21
N GLU A 65 29.18 9.31 -2.85
CA GLU A 65 29.21 10.05 -1.58
C GLU A 65 28.20 11.19 -1.54
N LEU A 66 28.07 11.96 -2.64
CA LEU A 66 27.05 13.00 -2.75
C LEU A 66 25.62 12.42 -2.69
N SER A 67 25.42 11.23 -3.28
CA SER A 67 24.12 10.54 -3.22
C SER A 67 23.77 10.11 -1.78
N LYS A 68 24.76 9.65 -1.00
CA LYS A 68 24.59 9.33 0.42
C LYS A 68 24.27 10.58 1.24
N GLU A 69 24.95 11.69 0.99
CA GLU A 69 24.67 12.97 1.65
C GLU A 69 23.25 13.45 1.37
N LEU A 70 22.77 13.32 0.12
CA LEU A 70 21.39 13.68 -0.24
C LEU A 70 20.36 12.81 0.49
N VAL A 71 20.53 11.48 0.48
CA VAL A 71 19.61 10.58 1.19
C VAL A 71 19.63 10.84 2.70
N ALA A 72 20.81 11.09 3.28
CA ALA A 72 20.94 11.46 4.69
C ALA A 72 20.25 12.79 5.01
N TYR A 73 20.34 13.79 4.13
CA TYR A 73 19.61 15.05 4.27
C TYR A 73 18.10 14.82 4.31
N TRP A 74 17.56 14.01 3.39
CA TRP A 74 16.13 13.66 3.38
C TRP A 74 15.68 12.93 4.65
N ALA A 75 16.50 12.01 5.14
CA ALA A 75 16.18 11.17 6.31
C ALA A 75 16.34 11.89 7.66
N LEU A 76 17.23 12.88 7.75
CA LEU A 76 17.70 13.43 9.02
C LEU A 76 17.50 14.94 9.20
N SER A 77 17.25 15.70 8.12
CA SER A 77 17.02 17.15 8.24
C SER A 77 15.56 17.47 8.56
N ASP A 78 15.32 18.59 9.24
CA ASP A 78 13.96 19.07 9.52
C ASP A 78 13.16 19.26 8.22
N THR A 79 13.79 19.75 7.15
CA THR A 79 13.15 19.92 5.84
C THR A 79 12.78 18.58 5.22
N GLY A 80 13.68 17.60 5.25
CA GLY A 80 13.41 16.26 4.73
C GLY A 80 12.29 15.56 5.50
N VAL A 81 12.26 15.70 6.82
CA VAL A 81 11.22 15.12 7.67
C VAL A 81 9.87 15.83 7.49
N ASN A 82 9.85 17.14 7.21
CA ASN A 82 8.60 17.88 6.99
C ASN A 82 7.82 17.39 5.77
N ILE A 83 8.49 16.78 4.78
CA ILE A 83 7.81 16.29 3.58
C ILE A 83 6.78 15.21 3.89
N PHE A 84 7.01 14.38 4.93
CA PHE A 84 6.04 13.37 5.36
C PHE A 84 4.73 14.00 5.83
N LYS A 85 4.77 15.20 6.42
CA LYS A 85 3.58 15.95 6.78
C LYS A 85 2.87 16.52 5.55
N GLU A 86 3.63 17.15 4.65
CA GLU A 86 3.07 17.78 3.44
C GLU A 86 2.39 16.78 2.52
N TYR A 87 2.93 15.57 2.41
CA TYR A 87 2.40 14.52 1.55
C TYR A 87 1.50 13.53 2.28
N GLN A 88 1.18 13.79 3.56
CA GLN A 88 0.32 12.92 4.37
C GLN A 88 0.82 11.47 4.33
N MET A 89 2.03 11.25 4.84
CA MET A 89 2.69 9.94 4.90
C MET A 89 3.20 9.68 6.31
N ILE A 90 3.06 8.45 6.78
CA ILE A 90 3.70 8.02 8.03
C ILE A 90 5.19 7.78 7.75
N PRO A 91 6.13 8.44 8.45
CA PRO A 91 7.55 8.17 8.28
C PRO A 91 7.90 6.78 8.84
N ALA A 92 8.57 5.97 8.03
CA ALA A 92 9.03 4.63 8.44
C ALA A 92 10.28 4.65 9.34
N MET A 93 10.91 5.82 9.51
CA MET A 93 12.17 5.97 10.25
C MET A 93 11.90 6.23 11.74
N SER A 94 12.50 5.43 12.62
CA SER A 94 12.26 5.48 14.07
C SER A 94 12.74 6.77 14.76
N ASN A 95 13.64 7.53 14.14
CA ASN A 95 14.11 8.82 14.63
C ASN A 95 13.18 9.98 14.26
N CYS A 96 12.21 9.76 13.37
CA CYS A 96 11.25 10.78 12.96
C CYS A 96 10.06 10.78 13.89
N LYS A 97 9.85 11.90 14.60
CA LYS A 97 8.65 12.13 15.39
C LYS A 97 7.57 12.72 14.49
N TYR A 98 6.36 12.21 14.60
CA TYR A 98 5.19 12.73 13.90
C TYR A 98 3.97 12.65 14.82
N ASP A 99 2.96 13.45 14.50
CA ASP A 99 1.62 13.36 15.06
C ASP A 99 0.71 12.89 13.93
N ALA A 100 0.09 11.71 14.10
CA ALA A 100 -0.74 11.11 13.06
C ALA A 100 -2.00 11.94 12.77
N SER A 101 -2.49 12.71 13.74
CA SER A 101 -3.64 13.63 13.55
C SER A 101 -3.33 14.77 12.58
N GLU A 102 -2.05 15.09 12.36
CA GLU A 102 -1.62 16.07 11.35
C GLU A 102 -1.55 15.48 9.93
N LEU A 103 -1.68 14.15 9.78
CA LEU A 103 -1.52 13.44 8.51
C LEU A 103 -2.86 13.16 7.80
N GLY A 104 -3.99 13.40 8.45
CA GLY A 104 -5.33 13.11 7.91
C GLY A 104 -6.05 11.99 8.67
N GLN A 105 -7.36 11.94 8.53
CA GLN A 105 -8.24 11.03 9.31
C GLN A 105 -7.91 9.56 9.03
N ILE A 106 -7.61 9.20 7.78
CA ILE A 106 -7.29 7.83 7.41
C ILE A 106 -5.98 7.37 8.07
N LEU A 107 -4.95 8.23 8.05
CA LEU A 107 -3.65 7.88 8.62
C LEU A 107 -3.61 7.95 10.14
N GLU A 108 -4.40 8.85 10.74
CA GLU A 108 -4.60 8.90 12.19
C GLU A 108 -5.16 7.57 12.70
N GLU A 109 -6.14 7.00 12.01
CA GLU A 109 -6.72 5.70 12.37
C GLU A 109 -5.75 4.54 12.04
N ALA A 110 -5.11 4.56 10.87
CA ALA A 110 -4.16 3.53 10.44
C ALA A 110 -2.93 3.41 11.37
N ASP A 111 -2.49 4.52 11.97
CA ASP A 111 -1.36 4.57 12.89
C ASP A 111 -1.53 3.63 14.10
N GLN A 112 -2.75 3.43 14.59
CA GLN A 112 -3.01 2.48 15.67
C GLN A 112 -2.75 1.03 15.23
N TYR A 113 -3.22 0.65 14.05
CA TYR A 113 -2.96 -0.69 13.49
C TYR A 113 -1.45 -0.93 13.32
N PHE A 114 -0.70 0.06 12.81
CA PHE A 114 0.75 -0.05 12.67
C PHE A 114 1.45 -0.21 14.03
N LYS A 115 1.05 0.56 15.05
CA LYS A 115 1.61 0.47 16.41
C LYS A 115 1.31 -0.85 17.09
N ASN A 116 0.16 -1.46 16.80
CA ASN A 116 -0.25 -2.75 17.35
C ASN A 116 0.33 -3.95 16.59
N GLY A 117 0.92 -3.74 15.41
CA GLY A 117 1.35 -4.83 14.54
C GLY A 117 0.21 -5.52 13.79
N GLU A 118 -0.95 -4.86 13.68
CA GLU A 118 -2.18 -5.36 13.06
C GLU A 118 -2.21 -5.02 11.56
N TYR A 119 -1.12 -5.32 10.87
CA TYR A 119 -0.97 -5.02 9.45
C TYR A 119 -0.18 -6.11 8.72
N PHE A 120 -0.36 -6.20 7.40
CA PHE A 120 0.45 -7.03 6.52
C PHE A 120 0.98 -6.21 5.34
N GLY A 121 2.19 -6.55 4.89
CA GLY A 121 2.84 -5.84 3.79
C GLY A 121 2.30 -6.20 2.41
N TRP A 122 2.69 -5.44 1.40
CA TRP A 122 2.30 -5.71 0.01
C TRP A 122 3.19 -6.78 -0.60
N TYR A 123 2.75 -8.04 -0.53
CA TYR A 123 3.56 -9.18 -1.00
C TYR A 123 3.65 -9.31 -2.53
N TRP A 124 2.90 -8.53 -3.32
CA TRP A 124 2.99 -8.61 -4.79
C TRP A 124 4.38 -8.22 -5.30
N TYR A 125 5.10 -7.34 -4.59
CA TYR A 125 6.49 -6.96 -4.94
C TYR A 125 7.48 -8.13 -4.86
N ALA A 126 7.12 -9.21 -4.15
CA ALA A 126 7.95 -10.41 -4.06
C ALA A 126 7.89 -11.27 -5.33
N PHE A 127 6.93 -11.03 -6.23
CA PHE A 127 6.82 -11.79 -7.47
C PHE A 127 7.64 -11.14 -8.60
N PRO A 128 8.47 -11.92 -9.32
CA PRO A 128 9.24 -11.42 -10.46
C PRO A 128 8.33 -11.12 -11.67
N ASP A 129 8.89 -10.43 -12.67
CA ASP A 129 8.28 -10.22 -14.00
C ASP A 129 6.82 -9.70 -13.97
N LEU A 130 6.45 -8.88 -12.98
CA LEU A 130 5.08 -8.37 -12.78
C LEU A 130 4.02 -9.49 -12.70
N THR A 131 4.40 -10.68 -12.20
CA THR A 131 3.52 -11.86 -12.19
C THR A 131 2.26 -11.62 -11.36
N ALA A 132 2.40 -11.01 -10.19
CA ALA A 132 1.25 -10.67 -9.36
C ALA A 132 0.31 -9.67 -10.06
N ASP A 133 0.85 -8.58 -10.61
CA ASP A 133 0.04 -7.50 -11.18
C ASP A 133 -0.65 -7.89 -12.48
N LEU A 134 0.08 -8.50 -13.42
CA LEU A 134 -0.44 -8.72 -14.77
C LEU A 134 -1.03 -10.11 -14.96
N GLN A 135 -0.39 -11.14 -14.38
CA GLN A 135 -0.77 -12.52 -14.67
C GLN A 135 -1.84 -12.99 -13.70
N PHE A 136 -1.59 -12.92 -12.39
CA PHE A 136 -2.61 -13.25 -11.40
C PHE A 136 -3.81 -12.30 -11.47
N GLY A 137 -3.57 -11.01 -11.69
CA GLY A 137 -4.63 -10.03 -11.95
C GLY A 137 -5.59 -10.46 -13.06
N ALA A 138 -5.09 -10.86 -14.23
CA ALA A 138 -5.91 -11.29 -15.35
C ALA A 138 -6.68 -12.61 -15.07
N ILE A 139 -6.04 -13.55 -14.38
CA ILE A 139 -6.67 -14.82 -13.98
C ILE A 139 -7.81 -14.55 -12.99
N MET A 140 -7.59 -13.68 -11.98
CA MET A 140 -8.63 -13.27 -11.03
C MET A 140 -9.79 -12.55 -11.74
N GLN A 141 -9.50 -11.67 -12.70
CA GLN A 141 -10.54 -11.01 -13.50
C GLN A 141 -11.40 -12.01 -14.28
N SER A 142 -10.78 -13.06 -14.82
CA SER A 142 -11.49 -14.14 -15.55
C SER A 142 -12.40 -14.95 -14.61
N TYR A 143 -11.98 -15.14 -13.36
CA TYR A 143 -12.82 -15.76 -12.34
C TYR A 143 -13.99 -14.84 -11.93
N ILE A 144 -13.70 -13.56 -11.66
CA ILE A 144 -14.69 -12.55 -11.28
C ILE A 144 -15.75 -12.35 -12.38
N SER A 145 -15.35 -12.42 -13.67
CA SER A 145 -16.28 -12.34 -14.80
C SER A 145 -17.12 -13.62 -14.99
N GLY A 146 -16.78 -14.71 -14.28
CA GLY A 146 -17.40 -16.03 -14.45
C GLY A 146 -16.96 -16.77 -15.72
N SER A 147 -15.88 -16.33 -16.38
CA SER A 147 -15.34 -16.99 -17.56
C SER A 147 -14.59 -18.28 -17.22
N ILE A 148 -14.06 -18.38 -16.00
CA ILE A 148 -13.50 -19.60 -15.42
C ILE A 148 -14.10 -19.83 -14.03
N ASP A 149 -14.11 -21.08 -13.57
CA ASP A 149 -14.50 -21.39 -12.20
C ASP A 149 -13.33 -21.29 -11.22
N LYS A 150 -13.62 -21.48 -9.93
CA LYS A 150 -12.62 -21.41 -8.86
C LYS A 150 -11.49 -22.43 -9.05
N GLN A 151 -11.81 -23.66 -9.48
CA GLN A 151 -10.80 -24.70 -9.60
C GLN A 151 -9.86 -24.38 -10.77
N GLU A 152 -10.41 -23.90 -11.88
CA GLU A 152 -9.63 -23.46 -13.03
C GLU A 152 -8.73 -22.27 -12.68
N MET A 153 -9.22 -21.30 -11.91
CA MET A 153 -8.40 -20.21 -11.39
C MET A 153 -7.19 -20.71 -10.59
N LEU A 154 -7.41 -21.65 -9.65
CA LEU A 154 -6.35 -22.24 -8.83
C LEU A 154 -5.34 -23.02 -9.69
N ASN A 155 -5.81 -23.81 -10.65
CA ASN A 155 -4.93 -24.54 -11.57
C ASN A 155 -4.05 -23.59 -12.38
N GLN A 156 -4.60 -22.46 -12.84
CA GLN A 156 -3.83 -21.46 -13.58
C GLN A 156 -2.80 -20.75 -12.70
N PHE A 157 -3.11 -20.51 -11.42
CA PHE A 157 -2.11 -20.02 -10.46
C PHE A 157 -0.96 -21.01 -10.29
N ASP A 158 -1.24 -22.29 -10.07
CA ASP A 158 -0.22 -23.33 -9.92
C ASP A 158 0.69 -23.40 -11.16
N LEU A 159 0.11 -23.30 -12.37
CA LEU A 159 0.86 -23.27 -13.61
C LEU A 159 1.81 -22.05 -13.70
N LYS A 160 1.33 -20.86 -13.32
CA LYS A 160 2.18 -19.65 -13.30
C LYS A 160 3.31 -19.76 -12.28
N ILE A 161 3.04 -20.31 -11.10
CA ILE A 161 4.09 -20.54 -10.09
C ILE A 161 5.13 -21.52 -10.62
N ALA A 162 4.72 -22.65 -11.21
CA ALA A 162 5.65 -23.62 -11.78
C ALA A 162 6.53 -23.02 -12.90
N GLU A 163 5.98 -22.13 -13.73
CA GLU A 163 6.76 -21.39 -14.74
C GLU A 163 7.81 -20.47 -14.10
N LEU A 164 7.47 -19.79 -13.00
CA LEU A 164 8.41 -18.94 -12.27
C LEU A 164 9.54 -19.76 -11.64
N GLU A 165 9.21 -20.87 -11.00
CA GLU A 165 10.20 -21.77 -10.40
C GLU A 165 11.18 -22.29 -11.45
N ALA A 166 10.67 -22.72 -12.63
CA ALA A 166 11.50 -23.20 -13.71
C ALA A 166 12.45 -22.13 -14.27
N LYS A 167 12.02 -20.87 -14.34
CA LYS A 167 12.88 -19.74 -14.74
C LYS A 167 13.97 -19.44 -13.72
N SER A 168 13.67 -19.54 -12.42
CA SER A 168 14.62 -19.23 -11.34
C SER A 168 15.82 -20.19 -11.26
N GLN A 169 15.72 -21.36 -11.90
CA GLN A 169 16.77 -22.39 -11.93
C GLN A 169 17.76 -22.24 -13.10
N GLN A 170 17.57 -21.25 -13.98
CA GLN A 170 18.43 -20.95 -15.12
C GLN A 170 19.39 -19.80 -14.82
#